data_AF-A0A061F1Q0-F1
#
_entry.id   AF-A0A061F1Q0-F1
#
_cell.length_a   1.000
_cell.length_b   1.000
_cell.length_c   1.000
_cell.angle_alpha   90.00
_cell.angle_beta   90.00
_cell.angle_gamma   90.00
#
_symmetry.space_group_name_H-M   'P 1'
#
loop_
_entity.id
_entity.type
_entity.pdbx_description
1 polymer ?
#
loop_
_entity_poly.entity_id
_entity_poly.type
_entity_poly.pdbx_seq_one_letter_code
_entity_poly.pdbx_strand_id
1 'polypeptide(L)' 'MPCYVAPLHVQVFMNMPLEMCEVVGFTDIDDPYEPPLNCEIEIQQKDGDCPTPGAMAGEVVFYLEDKGYLQDH' A
#
# COMPACT_ATOMS: atom_id res chain seq x y z
N MET A 1 -24.78 -17.89 -18.35
CA MET A 1 -24.37 -17.59 -16.96
C MET A 1 -23.38 -16.45 -17.06
N PRO A 2 -23.69 -15.23 -16.60
CA PRO A 2 -22.69 -14.16 -16.65
C PRO A 2 -21.62 -14.52 -15.61
N CYS A 3 -20.40 -14.77 -16.08
CA CYS A 3 -19.23 -14.89 -15.21
C CYS A 3 -19.07 -13.56 -14.47
N TYR A 4 -19.40 -13.54 -13.19
CA TYR A 4 -19.18 -12.38 -12.34
C TYR A 4 -17.68 -12.31 -12.08
N VAL A 5 -16.96 -11.59 -12.94
CA VAL A 5 -15.58 -11.18 -12.63
C VAL A 5 -15.69 -10.06 -11.60
N ALA A 6 -15.38 -10.38 -10.34
CA ALA A 6 -15.21 -9.36 -9.33
C ALA A 6 -14.15 -8.36 -9.83
N PRO A 7 -14.36 -7.05 -9.66
CA PRO A 7 -13.34 -6.06 -10.02
C PRO A 7 -12.06 -6.37 -9.24
N LEU A 8 -10.92 -6.32 -9.93
CA LEU A 8 -9.63 -6.49 -9.30
C LEU A 8 -9.44 -5.37 -8.27
N HIS A 9 -9.32 -5.75 -7.00
CA HIS A 9 -8.96 -4.87 -5.90
C HIS A 9 -7.64 -5.36 -5.31
N VAL A 10 -6.69 -4.45 -5.10
CA VAL A 10 -5.41 -4.73 -4.46
C VAL A 10 -5.27 -3.73 -3.32
N GLN A 11 -5.26 -4.21 -2.08
CA GLN A 11 -5.03 -3.42 -0.90
C GLN A 11 -3.52 -3.31 -0.65
N VAL A 12 -3.02 -2.08 -0.64
CA VAL A 12 -1.63 -1.76 -0.32
C VAL A 12 -1.59 -1.14 1.07
N PHE A 13 -0.94 -1.81 2.02
CA PHE A 13 -0.70 -1.31 3.35
C PHE A 13 0.62 -0.55 3.40
N MET A 14 0.55 0.76 3.66
CA MET A 14 1.72 1.62 3.83
C MET A 14 2.08 1.65 5.32
N ASN A 15 2.83 0.66 5.77
CA ASN A 15 3.22 0.47 7.17
C ASN A 15 4.42 1.37 7.53
N MET A 16 4.17 2.67 7.56
CA MET A 16 5.17 3.69 7.85
C MET A 16 4.95 4.26 9.25
N PRO A 17 6.01 4.56 10.02
CA PRO A 17 5.87 5.09 11.36
C PRO A 17 5.19 6.48 11.32
N LEU A 18 4.27 6.68 12.25
CA LEU A 18 3.48 7.90 12.39
C LEU A 18 4.34 9.15 12.59
N GLU A 19 5.52 9.01 13.19
CA GLU A 19 6.51 10.09 13.38
C GLU A 19 6.97 10.71 12.06
N MET A 20 6.81 10.03 10.93
CA MET A 20 7.17 10.54 9.61
C MET A 20 6.04 11.35 8.94
N CYS A 21 4.81 11.28 9.47
CA CYS A 21 3.60 11.85 8.87
C CYS A 21 3.12 13.12 9.60
N GLU A 22 3.99 13.82 10.32
CA GLU A 22 3.67 15.01 11.10
C GLU A 22 3.29 16.22 10.20
N VAL A 23 2.03 16.28 9.77
CA VAL A 23 1.35 17.57 9.63
C VAL A 23 0.79 17.91 11.01
N VAL A 24 1.57 18.69 11.75
CA VAL A 24 1.21 19.12 13.11
C VAL A 24 -0.09 19.92 13.06
N GLY A 25 -1.21 19.30 13.41
CA GLY A 25 -2.48 19.98 13.67
C GLY A 25 -3.69 19.67 12.77
N PHE A 26 -3.78 18.51 12.10
CA PHE A 26 -4.96 18.21 11.26
C PHE A 26 -5.84 17.01 11.67
N THR A 27 -5.54 16.26 12.73
CA THR A 27 -6.47 15.21 13.21
C THR A 27 -6.49 15.13 14.73
N ASP A 28 -7.71 15.18 15.29
CA ASP A 28 -8.00 14.65 16.62
C ASP A 28 -7.46 13.21 16.70
N ILE A 29 -6.55 13.00 17.65
CA ILE A 29 -5.77 11.77 17.90
C ILE A 29 -6.63 10.80 18.73
N ASP A 30 -7.89 10.57 18.36
CA ASP A 30 -8.81 9.80 19.21
C ASP A 30 -9.13 8.40 18.68
N ASP A 31 -9.10 8.17 17.36
CA ASP A 31 -9.30 6.82 16.78
C ASP A 31 -7.95 6.20 16.38
N PRO A 32 -7.50 5.12 17.05
CA PRO A 32 -6.29 4.41 16.67
C PRO A 32 -6.47 3.78 15.29
N TYR A 33 -5.46 3.90 14.43
CA TYR A 33 -5.45 3.24 13.14
C TYR A 33 -5.55 1.71 13.31
N GLU A 34 -6.54 1.09 12.67
CA GLU A 34 -6.66 -0.37 12.60
C GLU A 34 -5.92 -0.90 11.36
N PRO A 35 -4.79 -1.64 11.53
CA PRO A 35 -4.08 -2.21 10.40
C PRO A 35 -4.92 -3.27 9.69
N PRO A 36 -4.75 -3.45 8.37
CA PRO A 36 -5.49 -4.45 7.62
C PRO A 36 -5.12 -5.86 8.07
N LEU A 37 -6.13 -6.73 8.22
CA LEU A 37 -5.92 -8.12 8.63
C LEU A 37 -5.18 -8.96 7.58
N ASN A 38 -5.42 -8.69 6.29
CA ASN A 38 -4.76 -9.34 5.16
C ASN A 38 -4.67 -8.32 4.01
N CYS A 39 -3.50 -7.73 3.82
CA CYS A 39 -3.20 -6.90 2.65
C CYS A 39 -2.41 -7.71 1.63
N GLU A 40 -2.60 -7.41 0.34
CA GLU A 40 -1.84 -8.06 -0.74
C GLU A 40 -0.40 -7.54 -0.83
N ILE A 41 -0.19 -6.26 -0.51
CA ILE A 41 1.11 -5.62 -0.52
C ILE A 41 1.28 -4.87 0.81
N GLU A 42 2.36 -5.15 1.53
CA GLU A 42 2.79 -4.38 2.69
C GLU A 42 4.11 -3.69 2.37
N ILE A 43 4.12 -2.35 2.42
CA ILE A 43 5.32 -1.53 2.21
C ILE A 43 5.70 -0.92 3.56
N GLN A 44 6.92 -1.21 4.00
CA GLN A 44 7.44 -0.80 5.30
C GLN A 44 8.83 -0.17 5.17
N GLN A 45 9.28 0.49 6.23
CA GLN A 45 10.67 0.93 6.33
C GLN A 45 11.64 -0.25 6.28
N LYS A 46 12.77 -0.06 5.59
CA LYS A 46 13.84 -1.06 5.49
C LYS A 46 15.06 -0.48 6.20
N ASP A 47 15.55 -1.19 7.21
CA ASP A 47 16.74 -0.81 8.00
C ASP A 47 16.67 0.58 8.65
N GLY A 48 15.46 1.06 8.98
CA GLY A 48 15.24 2.39 9.56
C GLY A 48 15.19 3.53 8.53
N ASP A 49 15.37 3.22 7.25
CA ASP A 49 15.20 4.17 6.15
C ASP A 49 13.82 4.00 5.49
N CYS A 50 13.19 5.15 5.23
CA CYS A 50 11.95 5.22 4.47
C CYS A 50 12.23 5.04 2.97
N PRO A 51 11.65 4.03 2.30
CA PRO A 51 11.73 3.94 0.85
C PRO A 51 11.17 5.20 0.20
N THR A 52 11.84 5.67 -0.85
CA THR A 52 11.34 6.82 -1.61
C THR A 52 10.00 6.48 -2.26
N PRO A 53 9.12 7.46 -2.51
CA PRO A 53 7.83 7.19 -3.17
C PRO A 53 7.96 6.46 -4.50
N GLY A 54 9.04 6.70 -5.25
CA GLY A 54 9.33 5.97 -6.49
C GLY A 54 9.69 4.50 -6.26
N ALA A 55 10.44 4.18 -5.19
CA ALA A 55 10.72 2.81 -4.82
C ALA A 55 9.44 2.07 -4.37
N MET A 56 8.60 2.73 -3.56
CA MET A 56 7.31 2.17 -3.14
C MET A 56 6.39 1.89 -4.34
N ALA A 57 6.30 2.85 -5.28
CA ALA A 57 5.55 2.65 -6.52
C ALA A 57 6.12 1.49 -7.36
N GLY A 58 7.44 1.34 -7.40
CA GLY A 58 8.11 0.21 -8.06
C GLY A 58 7.71 -1.15 -7.49
N GLU A 59 7.57 -1.27 -6.17
CA GLU A 59 7.09 -2.51 -5.54
C GLU A 59 5.65 -2.85 -5.93
N VAL A 60 4.77 -1.84 -6.00
CA VAL A 60 3.39 -2.03 -6.48
C VAL A 60 3.37 -2.46 -7.93
N VAL A 61 4.14 -1.79 -8.80
CA VAL A 61 4.24 -2.15 -10.23
C VAL A 61 4.74 -3.58 -10.38
N PHE A 62 5.82 -3.94 -9.69
CA PHE A 62 6.38 -5.29 -9.72
C PHE A 62 5.35 -6.36 -9.31
N TYR A 63 4.58 -6.11 -8.25
CA TYR A 63 3.50 -7.02 -7.86
C TYR A 63 2.43 -7.17 -8.95
N LEU A 64 2.01 -6.06 -9.56
CA LEU A 64 1.00 -6.09 -10.62
C LEU A 64 1.52 -6.79 -11.88
N GLU A 65 2.81 -6.65 -12.22
CA GLU A 65 3.47 -7.39 -13.30
C GLU A 65 3.56 -8.88 -13.01
N ASP A 66 4.03 -9.27 -11.82
CA ASP A 66 4.14 -10.69 -11.39
C ASP A 66 2.79 -11.41 -11.44
N LYS A 67 1.71 -10.70 -11.10
CA LYS A 67 0.34 -11.22 -11.19
C LYS A 67 -0.24 -11.19 -12.60
N GLY A 68 0.45 -10.60 -13.58
CA GLY A 68 -0.02 -10.47 -14.96
C GLY A 68 -1.20 -9.50 -15.11
N TYR A 69 -1.34 -8.54 -14.18
CA TYR A 69 -2.38 -7.51 -14.23
C TYR A 69 -2.00 -6.35 -15.15
N LEU A 70 -0.71 -6.15 -15.40
CA LEU A 70 -0.22 -5.17 -16.37
C LEU A 70 0.00 -5.83 -17.74
N GLN A 71 -0.42 -5.13 -18.79
CA GLN A 71 -0.16 -5.53 -20.18
C GLN A 71 0.97 -4.67 -20.73
N ASP A 72 1.96 -5.29 -21.37
CA ASP A 72 2.89 -4.57 -22.23
C ASP A 72 2.11 -4.03 -23.46
N HIS A 73 2.25 -2.73 -23.72
CA HIS A 73 1.64 -2.05 -24.85
C HIS A 73 2.56 -2.00 -26.08
#